data_AF-A0A6V7J6E3-F1
#
_entry.id   AF-A0A6V7J6E3-F1
#
_cell.length_a   1.000
_cell.length_b   1.000
_cell.length_c   1.000
_cell.angle_alpha   90.00
_cell.angle_beta   90.00
_cell.angle_gamma   90.00
#
_symmetry.space_group_name_H-M   'P 1'
#
loop_
_entity.id
_entity.type
_entity.pdbx_description
1 polymer ?
#
loop_
_entity_poly.entity_id
_entity_poly.type
_entity_poly.pdbx_seq_one_letter_code
_entity_poly.pdbx_strand_id
1 'polypeptide(L)'
;KGEITTLDSFLENQGASWAFWAVNTMVKKPVVWSFSKLMNYFVASNTNPDVKYIHIATIKELAETILSLSKDDKDLILSVPQIVKKCCEKTGCNSITEENVKLAILWLGRMKKGTLGVPHHHEKWECLLKISPSGIQNLTEAEEGLFKLKESERLLLEKIENLEKDRNDLLVKAKASLNSGLKEVAKTYVRKKRELDQRIEKNAGTLLNLHTLIMSIHDAKSNNEVLDAYKRGRDILKGFEKTGLNEITVRDTMDDMIE
;
A
#
# COMPACT_ATOMS: atom_id res chain seq x y z
N LYS A 1 -29.03 21.34 4.96
CA LYS A 1 -29.05 20.65 6.28
C LYS A 1 -28.16 19.42 6.14
N GLY A 2 -26.93 19.50 6.65
CA GLY A 2 -25.99 18.37 6.64
C GLY A 2 -26.40 17.38 7.72
N GLU A 3 -26.77 16.17 7.33
CA GLU A 3 -27.22 15.13 8.25
C GLU A 3 -26.04 14.66 9.12
N ILE A 4 -26.09 14.97 10.42
CA ILE A 4 -25.25 14.33 11.42
C ILE A 4 -25.93 13.02 11.80
N THR A 5 -25.20 11.92 11.83
CA THR A 5 -25.69 10.60 12.26
C THR A 5 -24.69 9.97 13.22
N THR A 6 -25.13 8.98 14.00
CA THR A 6 -24.21 8.20 14.83
C THR A 6 -23.40 7.23 13.96
N LEU A 7 -22.19 6.89 14.39
CA LEU A 7 -21.37 5.87 13.74
C LEU A 7 -22.15 4.55 13.64
N ASP A 8 -22.82 4.12 14.70
CA ASP A 8 -23.60 2.87 14.69
C ASP A 8 -24.75 2.92 13.69
N SER A 9 -25.56 3.99 13.68
CA SER A 9 -26.64 4.14 12.70
C SER A 9 -26.11 4.20 11.28
N PHE A 10 -24.96 4.85 11.07
CA PHE A 10 -24.30 4.83 9.77
C PHE A 10 -23.92 3.40 9.38
N LEU A 11 -23.22 2.67 10.24
CA LEU A 11 -22.75 1.30 10.01
C LEU A 11 -23.91 0.31 9.82
N GLU A 12 -24.99 0.39 10.60
CA GLU A 12 -26.19 -0.44 10.46
C GLU A 12 -26.88 -0.20 9.11
N ASN A 13 -27.03 1.07 8.72
CA ASN A 13 -27.56 1.44 7.41
C ASN A 13 -26.66 0.94 6.26
N GLN A 14 -25.34 0.80 6.48
CA GLN A 14 -24.46 0.13 5.53
C GLN A 14 -24.68 -1.40 5.57
N GLY A 15 -24.67 -2.03 6.75
CA GLY A 15 -24.73 -3.48 6.95
C GLY A 15 -26.00 -4.13 6.40
N ALA A 16 -27.19 -3.52 6.58
CA ALA A 16 -28.46 -4.05 6.08
C ALA A 16 -28.53 -4.09 4.54
N SER A 17 -28.00 -3.05 3.89
CA SER A 17 -27.94 -2.98 2.42
C SER A 17 -26.97 -4.02 1.85
N TRP A 18 -25.90 -4.35 2.58
CA TRP A 18 -24.89 -5.33 2.15
C TRP A 18 -25.23 -6.77 2.53
N ALA A 19 -25.94 -7.05 3.63
CA ALA A 19 -26.43 -8.39 3.96
C ALA A 19 -27.42 -8.90 2.90
N PHE A 20 -28.33 -8.03 2.45
CA PHE A 20 -29.24 -8.29 1.33
C PHE A 20 -28.50 -8.48 -0.01
N TRP A 21 -27.38 -7.78 -0.20
CA TRP A 21 -26.51 -7.92 -1.37
C TRP A 21 -25.62 -9.19 -1.32
N ALA A 22 -25.10 -9.58 -0.15
CA ALA A 22 -24.19 -10.71 0.05
C ALA A 22 -24.87 -12.06 -0.23
N VAL A 23 -26.15 -12.17 0.14
CA VAL A 23 -26.99 -13.34 -0.19
C VAL A 23 -27.18 -13.48 -1.71
N ASN A 24 -27.22 -12.36 -2.45
CA ASN A 24 -27.43 -12.35 -3.90
C ASN A 24 -26.15 -12.41 -4.74
N THR A 25 -24.95 -12.34 -4.14
CA THR A 25 -23.67 -12.23 -4.87
C THR A 25 -22.73 -13.41 -4.59
N MET A 26 -23.28 -14.63 -4.58
CA MET A 26 -22.59 -15.93 -4.49
C MET A 26 -21.68 -16.25 -5.70
N VAL A 27 -20.84 -15.31 -6.16
CA VAL A 27 -19.89 -15.58 -7.26
C VAL A 27 -18.50 -14.93 -7.08
N LYS A 28 -18.26 -13.96 -6.18
CA LYS A 28 -16.89 -13.39 -6.02
C LYS A 28 -16.50 -13.13 -4.56
N LYS A 29 -15.69 -14.06 -4.02
CA LYS A 29 -15.24 -14.17 -2.61
C LYS A 29 -14.39 -13.00 -2.04
N PRO A 30 -13.55 -12.25 -2.78
CA PRO A 30 -12.67 -11.23 -2.16
C PRO A 30 -13.41 -9.95 -1.71
N VAL A 31 -14.67 -9.80 -2.09
CA VAL A 31 -15.51 -8.61 -1.87
C VAL A 31 -16.13 -8.55 -0.49
N VAL A 32 -16.66 -9.68 -0.04
CA VAL A 32 -17.36 -9.78 1.24
C VAL A 32 -16.36 -9.65 2.39
N TRP A 33 -15.12 -10.12 2.16
CA TRP A 33 -14.05 -10.08 3.13
C TRP A 33 -13.50 -8.67 3.36
N SER A 34 -13.45 -7.83 2.32
CA SER A 34 -12.91 -6.47 2.39
C SER A 34 -13.72 -5.53 3.28
N PHE A 35 -15.02 -5.52 3.02
CA PHE A 35 -15.99 -4.75 3.77
C PHE A 35 -16.15 -5.29 5.20
N SER A 36 -16.14 -6.62 5.38
CA SER A 36 -16.14 -7.24 6.71
C SER A 36 -14.96 -6.78 7.55
N LYS A 37 -13.74 -6.70 6.98
CA LYS A 37 -12.57 -6.19 7.69
C LYS A 37 -12.69 -4.71 8.07
N LEU A 38 -13.22 -3.86 7.17
CA LEU A 38 -13.50 -2.45 7.49
C LEU A 38 -14.59 -2.30 8.56
N MET A 39 -15.67 -3.06 8.46
CA MET A 39 -16.74 -3.06 9.48
C MET A 39 -16.19 -3.56 10.82
N ASN A 40 -15.40 -4.64 10.83
CA ASN A 40 -14.76 -5.16 12.03
C ASN A 40 -13.77 -4.16 12.63
N TYR A 41 -13.05 -3.38 11.82
CA TYR A 41 -12.21 -2.27 12.32
C TYR A 41 -13.05 -1.25 13.11
N PHE A 42 -14.20 -0.83 12.59
CA PHE A 42 -15.07 0.12 13.29
C PHE A 42 -15.79 -0.51 14.48
N VAL A 43 -16.26 -1.76 14.37
CA VAL A 43 -16.95 -2.49 15.45
C VAL A 43 -15.99 -2.82 16.60
N ALA A 44 -14.75 -3.25 16.31
CA ALA A 44 -13.74 -3.54 17.34
C ALA A 44 -13.18 -2.28 18.02
N SER A 45 -13.13 -1.15 17.29
CA SER A 45 -12.71 0.14 17.86
C SER A 45 -13.81 0.86 18.66
N ASN A 46 -15.05 0.34 18.65
CA ASN A 46 -16.18 0.88 19.40
C ASN A 46 -16.30 0.30 20.83
N THR A 47 -15.19 -0.16 21.41
CA THR A 47 -15.11 -0.67 22.80
C THR A 47 -15.13 0.44 23.85
N ASN A 48 -15.14 1.71 23.43
CA ASN A 48 -15.31 2.88 24.30
C ASN A 48 -16.80 3.27 24.41
N PRO A 49 -17.26 3.73 25.59
CA PRO A 49 -18.67 4.11 25.82
C PRO A 49 -19.09 5.45 25.15
N ASP A 50 -18.17 6.14 24.46
CA ASP A 50 -18.44 7.44 23.87
C ASP A 50 -19.14 7.32 22.50
N VAL A 51 -20.29 7.98 22.38
CA VAL A 51 -21.06 8.03 21.13
C VAL A 51 -20.30 8.85 20.08
N LYS A 52 -19.80 8.18 19.04
CA LYS A 52 -19.16 8.83 17.89
C LYS A 52 -20.22 9.33 16.89
N TYR A 53 -20.07 10.58 16.45
CA TYR A 53 -20.92 11.19 15.43
C TYR A 53 -20.17 11.38 14.12
N ILE A 54 -20.88 11.19 13.01
CA ILE A 54 -20.39 11.39 11.65
C ILE A 54 -21.21 12.50 11.00
N HIS A 55 -20.53 13.46 10.41
CA HIS A 55 -21.14 14.43 9.53
C HIS A 55 -21.18 13.87 8.10
N ILE A 56 -22.35 13.53 7.59
CA ILE A 56 -22.47 12.80 6.31
C ILE A 56 -21.99 13.65 5.12
N ALA A 57 -22.16 14.97 5.18
CA ALA A 57 -21.77 15.83 4.06
C ALA A 57 -20.25 15.85 3.85
N THR A 58 -19.45 15.86 4.92
CA THR A 58 -17.98 15.81 4.79
C THR A 58 -17.50 14.46 4.28
N ILE A 59 -18.19 13.36 4.65
CA ILE A 59 -17.91 12.04 4.08
C ILE A 59 -18.22 12.00 2.58
N LYS A 60 -19.32 12.63 2.14
CA LYS A 60 -19.67 12.75 0.71
C LYS A 60 -18.63 13.56 -0.07
N GLU A 61 -18.21 14.71 0.46
CA GLU A 61 -17.18 15.56 -0.15
C GLU A 61 -15.83 14.81 -0.25
N LEU A 62 -15.45 14.08 0.79
CA LEU A 62 -14.24 13.26 0.78
C LEU A 62 -14.36 12.12 -0.23
N ALA A 63 -15.51 11.45 -0.30
CA ALA A 63 -15.79 10.41 -1.28
C ALA A 63 -15.67 10.91 -2.74
N GLU A 64 -16.19 12.09 -3.03
CA GLU A 64 -16.04 12.73 -4.34
C GLU A 64 -14.58 13.10 -4.64
N THR A 65 -13.86 13.56 -3.62
CA THR A 65 -12.42 13.83 -3.71
C THR A 65 -11.65 12.55 -4.07
N ILE A 66 -11.93 11.44 -3.39
CA ILE A 66 -11.31 10.12 -3.68
C ILE A 66 -11.59 9.69 -5.12
N LEU A 67 -12.85 9.78 -5.58
CA LEU A 67 -13.20 9.47 -6.97
C LEU A 67 -12.50 10.38 -7.98
N SER A 68 -12.23 11.63 -7.60
CA SER A 68 -11.52 12.57 -8.47
C SER A 68 -10.03 12.26 -8.62
N LEU A 69 -9.46 11.34 -7.82
CA LEU A 69 -8.05 10.94 -7.91
C LEU A 69 -7.76 10.10 -9.17
N SER A 70 -8.76 9.41 -9.73
CA SER A 70 -8.58 8.56 -10.92
C SER A 70 -8.86 9.28 -12.25
N LYS A 71 -9.08 10.60 -12.23
CA LYS A 71 -9.36 11.35 -13.47
C LYS A 71 -8.12 11.51 -14.34
N ASP A 72 -6.94 11.46 -13.73
CA ASP A 72 -5.66 11.72 -14.40
C ASP A 72 -4.97 10.42 -14.86
N ASP A 73 -5.34 9.27 -14.28
CA ASP A 73 -4.69 7.98 -14.54
C ASP A 73 -5.75 6.87 -14.72
N LYS A 74 -5.66 6.10 -15.81
CA LYS A 74 -6.55 4.96 -16.02
C LYS A 74 -6.21 3.88 -15.00
N ASP A 75 -7.19 3.49 -14.19
CA ASP A 75 -7.11 2.42 -13.20
C ASP A 75 -6.03 2.63 -12.13
N LEU A 76 -6.34 3.48 -11.15
CA LEU A 76 -5.43 3.82 -10.06
C LEU A 76 -5.65 2.89 -8.85
N ILE A 77 -4.63 2.12 -8.47
CA ILE A 77 -4.64 1.26 -7.27
C ILE A 77 -3.88 1.95 -6.15
N LEU A 78 -4.53 2.17 -5.00
CA LEU A 78 -3.96 2.86 -3.85
C LEU A 78 -4.22 2.14 -2.54
N SER A 79 -3.29 2.23 -1.60
CA SER A 79 -3.54 1.91 -0.19
C SER A 79 -4.21 3.07 0.54
N VAL A 80 -4.87 2.79 1.68
CA VAL A 80 -5.50 3.84 2.52
C VAL A 80 -4.53 4.99 2.90
N PRO A 81 -3.29 4.74 3.33
CA PRO A 81 -2.33 5.81 3.60
C PRO A 81 -2.02 6.68 2.38
N GLN A 82 -1.92 6.07 1.19
CA GLN A 82 -1.70 6.80 -0.06
C GLN A 82 -2.92 7.66 -0.43
N ILE A 83 -4.13 7.18 -0.18
CA ILE A 83 -5.37 7.96 -0.38
C ILE A 83 -5.40 9.15 0.57
N VAL A 84 -5.10 8.95 1.86
CA VAL A 84 -4.99 10.05 2.84
C VAL A 84 -4.03 11.11 2.33
N LYS A 85 -2.80 10.72 1.97
CA LYS A 85 -1.78 11.65 1.45
C LYS A 85 -2.27 12.43 0.24
N LYS A 86 -2.80 11.74 -0.79
CA LYS A 86 -3.29 12.39 -2.02
C LYS A 86 -4.50 13.29 -1.77
N CYS A 87 -5.40 12.90 -0.86
CA CYS A 87 -6.53 13.75 -0.47
C CYS A 87 -6.07 14.99 0.29
N CYS A 88 -5.11 14.87 1.22
CA CYS A 88 -4.51 16.01 1.91
C CYS A 88 -3.86 16.98 0.92
N GLU A 89 -3.06 16.47 -0.02
CA GLU A 89 -2.39 17.27 -1.06
C GLU A 89 -3.41 18.01 -1.95
N LYS A 90 -4.52 17.36 -2.33
CA LYS A 90 -5.53 17.94 -3.23
C LYS A 90 -6.44 18.95 -2.54
N THR A 91 -6.75 18.74 -1.26
CA THR A 91 -7.69 19.59 -0.50
C THR A 91 -7.00 20.65 0.34
N GLY A 92 -5.68 20.53 0.56
CA GLY A 92 -4.93 21.36 1.51
C GLY A 92 -5.28 21.06 2.98
N CYS A 93 -6.03 20.00 3.26
CA CYS A 93 -6.53 19.67 4.59
C CYS A 93 -5.66 18.61 5.27
N ASN A 94 -4.95 18.97 6.34
CA ASN A 94 -4.08 18.05 7.09
C ASN A 94 -4.82 17.22 8.15
N SER A 95 -6.14 17.41 8.34
CA SER A 95 -6.92 16.68 9.33
C SER A 95 -7.60 15.42 8.77
N ILE A 96 -7.37 15.08 7.51
CA ILE A 96 -7.91 13.84 6.92
C ILE A 96 -7.16 12.66 7.54
N THR A 97 -7.90 11.82 8.25
CA THR A 97 -7.37 10.60 8.87
C THR A 97 -7.71 9.36 8.05
N GLU A 98 -7.03 8.26 8.33
CA GLU A 98 -7.38 6.95 7.76
C GLU A 98 -8.82 6.55 8.10
N GLU A 99 -9.31 6.90 9.30
CA GLU A 99 -10.70 6.64 9.72
C GLU A 99 -11.69 7.37 8.80
N ASN A 100 -11.42 8.64 8.47
CA ASN A 100 -12.26 9.41 7.55
C ASN A 100 -12.27 8.80 6.14
N VAL A 101 -11.09 8.37 5.66
CA VAL A 101 -10.97 7.71 4.35
C VAL A 101 -11.71 6.37 4.33
N LYS A 102 -11.56 5.53 5.37
CA LYS A 102 -12.29 4.26 5.51
C LYS A 102 -13.82 4.50 5.49
N LEU A 103 -14.33 5.51 6.20
CA LEU A 103 -15.76 5.89 6.16
C LEU A 103 -16.21 6.37 4.78
N ALA A 104 -15.38 7.15 4.07
CA ALA A 104 -15.67 7.60 2.71
C ALA A 104 -15.67 6.44 1.70
N ILE A 105 -14.78 5.45 1.87
CA ILE A 105 -14.78 4.22 1.07
C ILE A 105 -16.05 3.41 1.33
N LEU A 106 -16.48 3.26 2.59
CA LEU A 106 -17.75 2.61 2.94
C LEU A 106 -18.94 3.32 2.28
N TRP A 107 -18.95 4.66 2.29
CA TRP A 107 -19.97 5.47 1.61
C TRP A 107 -19.97 5.25 0.10
N LEU A 108 -18.80 5.23 -0.53
CA LEU A 108 -18.67 5.02 -1.99
C LEU A 108 -19.17 3.65 -2.43
N GLY A 109 -18.87 2.60 -1.65
CA GLY A 109 -19.34 1.24 -1.95
C GLY A 109 -20.87 1.14 -2.00
N ARG A 110 -21.60 1.97 -1.24
CA ARG A 110 -23.06 2.04 -1.28
C ARG A 110 -23.60 2.76 -2.52
N MET A 111 -22.97 3.87 -2.91
CA MET A 111 -23.50 4.77 -3.95
C MET A 111 -23.15 4.33 -5.38
N LYS A 112 -22.00 3.69 -5.59
CA LYS A 112 -21.62 3.11 -6.87
C LYS A 112 -21.60 1.59 -6.69
N LYS A 113 -22.47 0.88 -7.42
CA LYS A 113 -22.56 -0.61 -7.44
C LYS A 113 -21.26 -1.24 -7.95
N GLY A 114 -20.20 -1.20 -7.14
CA GLY A 114 -18.84 -1.48 -7.55
C GLY A 114 -17.93 -1.62 -6.35
N THR A 115 -16.95 -2.49 -6.49
CA THR A 115 -16.61 -3.45 -5.45
C THR A 115 -15.27 -3.16 -4.81
N LEU A 116 -15.24 -2.98 -3.49
CA LEU A 116 -13.99 -2.82 -2.74
C LEU A 116 -13.19 -4.12 -2.75
N GLY A 117 -11.98 -4.10 -3.32
CA GLY A 117 -11.01 -5.18 -3.12
C GLY A 117 -10.35 -5.05 -1.76
N VAL A 118 -10.09 -6.16 -1.08
CA VAL A 118 -9.06 -6.23 -0.03
C VAL A 118 -8.03 -7.25 -0.49
N PRO A 119 -6.74 -6.97 -0.29
CA PRO A 119 -5.69 -7.91 -0.62
C PRO A 119 -5.93 -9.25 0.05
N HIS A 120 -5.62 -10.37 -0.61
CA HIS A 120 -5.95 -11.72 -0.11
C HIS A 120 -5.38 -12.04 1.29
N HIS A 121 -4.30 -11.37 1.74
CA HIS A 121 -3.85 -11.42 3.14
C HIS A 121 -2.86 -10.28 3.53
N HIS A 122 -2.68 -10.14 4.85
CA HIS A 122 -1.70 -9.35 5.64
C HIS A 122 -2.07 -7.95 6.19
N GLU A 123 -1.56 -7.70 7.39
CA GLU A 123 -1.86 -6.59 8.33
C GLU A 123 -1.32 -5.21 7.91
N LYS A 124 -0.37 -5.12 6.97
CA LYS A 124 0.28 -3.84 6.62
C LYS A 124 -0.47 -3.04 5.56
N TRP A 125 -1.21 -3.71 4.67
CA TRP A 125 -1.91 -3.09 3.53
C TRP A 125 -3.41 -3.30 3.68
N GLU A 126 -3.96 -2.92 4.83
CA GLU A 126 -5.30 -3.35 5.28
C GLU A 126 -6.44 -3.12 4.28
N CYS A 127 -6.27 -2.24 3.30
CA CYS A 127 -7.20 -2.02 2.21
C CYS A 127 -6.49 -1.43 0.97
N LEU A 128 -6.63 -2.12 -0.17
CA LEU A 128 -6.21 -1.64 -1.49
C LEU A 128 -7.44 -1.30 -2.32
N LEU A 129 -7.49 -0.08 -2.85
CA LEU A 129 -8.62 0.40 -3.63
C LEU A 129 -8.22 0.62 -5.07
N LYS A 130 -8.91 -0.06 -6.00
CA LYS A 130 -8.86 0.27 -7.43
C LYS A 130 -9.93 1.30 -7.76
N ILE A 131 -9.51 2.47 -8.22
CA ILE A 131 -10.37 3.56 -8.65
C ILE A 131 -10.27 3.70 -10.18
N SER A 132 -11.39 3.56 -10.87
CA SER A 132 -11.49 3.73 -12.33
C SER A 132 -12.52 4.81 -12.70
N PRO A 133 -12.52 5.33 -13.94
CA PRO A 133 -13.56 6.25 -14.41
C PRO A 133 -14.98 5.69 -14.28
N SER A 134 -15.12 4.36 -14.36
CA SER A 134 -16.40 3.65 -14.18
C SER A 134 -16.82 3.47 -12.72
N GLY A 135 -15.97 3.84 -11.77
CA GLY A 135 -16.17 3.67 -10.33
C GLY A 135 -15.15 2.73 -9.69
N ILE A 136 -15.47 2.27 -8.49
CA ILE A 136 -14.65 1.32 -7.74
C ILE A 136 -14.84 -0.09 -8.34
N GLN A 137 -13.75 -0.79 -8.63
CA GLN A 137 -13.76 -2.13 -9.21
C GLN A 137 -12.97 -3.12 -8.35
N ASN A 138 -13.28 -4.41 -8.55
CA ASN A 138 -12.50 -5.49 -7.96
C ASN A 138 -11.05 -5.46 -8.43
N LEU A 139 -10.15 -5.67 -7.47
CA LEU A 139 -8.75 -5.92 -7.73
C LEU A 139 -8.56 -7.35 -8.20
N THR A 140 -7.87 -7.56 -9.31
CA THR A 140 -7.38 -8.87 -9.73
C THR A 140 -6.10 -9.22 -8.98
N GLU A 141 -5.80 -10.51 -8.87
CA GLU A 141 -4.57 -11.01 -8.25
C GLU A 141 -3.31 -10.44 -8.92
N ALA A 142 -3.31 -10.33 -10.26
CA ALA A 142 -2.21 -9.74 -11.01
C ALA A 142 -2.04 -8.25 -10.73
N GLU A 143 -3.13 -7.50 -10.56
CA GLU A 143 -3.08 -6.08 -10.19
C GLU A 143 -2.59 -5.87 -8.76
N GLU A 144 -3.01 -6.74 -7.83
CA GLU A 144 -2.50 -6.77 -6.46
C GLU A 144 -0.99 -7.05 -6.44
N GLY A 145 -0.55 -8.07 -7.17
CA GLY A 145 0.87 -8.39 -7.33
C GLY A 145 1.67 -7.22 -7.88
N LEU A 146 1.15 -6.51 -8.89
CA LEU A 146 1.83 -5.35 -9.48
C LEU A 146 2.01 -4.23 -8.47
N PHE A 147 0.95 -3.93 -7.72
CA PHE A 147 0.98 -2.92 -6.69
C PHE A 147 2.04 -3.24 -5.64
N LYS A 148 2.09 -4.50 -5.16
CA LYS A 148 3.08 -4.93 -4.17
C LYS A 148 4.52 -4.85 -4.69
N LEU A 149 4.76 -5.18 -5.96
CA LEU A 149 6.08 -5.02 -6.59
C LEU A 149 6.50 -3.55 -6.66
N LYS A 150 5.62 -2.66 -7.12
CA LYS A 150 5.89 -1.21 -7.18
C LYS A 150 6.14 -0.61 -5.81
N GLU A 151 5.40 -1.05 -4.80
CA GLU A 151 5.61 -0.58 -3.43
C GLU A 151 6.92 -1.10 -2.84
N SER A 152 7.31 -2.34 -3.16
CA SER A 152 8.61 -2.89 -2.79
C SER A 152 9.77 -2.14 -3.46
N GLU A 153 9.61 -1.79 -4.75
CA GLU A 153 10.55 -0.92 -5.48
C GLU A 153 10.72 0.44 -4.77
N ARG A 154 9.60 1.09 -4.41
CA ARG A 154 9.61 2.37 -3.69
C ARG A 154 10.34 2.28 -2.34
N LEU A 155 10.01 1.26 -1.53
CA LEU A 155 10.64 1.06 -0.22
C LEU A 155 12.14 0.76 -0.33
N LEU A 156 12.53 0.01 -1.35
CA LEU A 156 13.94 -0.30 -1.59
C LEU A 156 14.73 0.94 -2.03
N LEU A 157 14.14 1.81 -2.85
CA LEU A 157 14.72 3.09 -3.24
C LEU A 157 14.96 3.97 -2.00
N GLU A 158 13.94 4.12 -1.14
CA GLU A 158 14.04 4.87 0.13
C GLU A 158 15.13 4.28 1.04
N LYS A 159 15.28 2.96 1.08
CA LYS A 159 16.36 2.30 1.83
C LYS A 159 17.75 2.61 1.25
N ILE A 160 17.90 2.63 -0.07
CA ILE A 160 19.16 3.01 -0.73
C ILE A 160 19.53 4.45 -0.40
N GLU A 161 18.59 5.38 -0.53
CA GLU A 161 18.80 6.80 -0.22
C GLU A 161 19.27 7.01 1.24
N ASN A 162 18.64 6.31 2.19
CA ASN A 162 19.05 6.35 3.60
C ASN A 162 20.46 5.79 3.82
N LEU A 163 20.79 4.65 3.19
CA LEU A 163 22.13 4.07 3.27
C LEU A 163 23.20 5.00 2.67
N GLU A 164 22.88 5.69 1.56
CA GLU A 164 23.77 6.67 0.94
C GLU A 164 24.03 7.88 1.84
N LYS A 165 23.01 8.36 2.54
CA LYS A 165 23.14 9.42 3.55
C LYS A 165 24.08 9.00 4.68
N ASP A 166 23.86 7.82 5.28
CA ASP A 166 24.71 7.28 6.34
C ASP A 166 26.16 7.08 5.87
N ARG A 167 26.32 6.60 4.64
CA ARG A 167 27.61 6.41 3.97
C ARG A 167 28.35 7.73 3.80
N ASN A 168 27.66 8.81 3.44
CA ASN A 168 28.24 10.15 3.32
C ASN A 168 28.61 10.74 4.68
N ASP A 169 27.80 10.53 5.71
CA ASP A 169 28.12 10.94 7.08
C ASP A 169 29.39 10.27 7.61
N LEU A 170 29.58 8.98 7.34
CA LEU A 170 30.81 8.26 7.67
C LEU A 170 32.03 8.83 6.94
N LEU A 171 31.86 9.27 5.70
CA LEU A 171 32.94 9.90 4.91
C LEU A 171 33.34 11.24 5.52
N VAL A 172 32.38 12.07 5.93
CA VAL A 172 32.64 13.33 6.64
C VAL A 172 33.38 13.08 7.95
N LYS A 173 32.92 12.12 8.76
CA LYS A 173 33.56 11.74 10.04
C LYS A 173 34.99 11.22 9.83
N ALA A 174 35.23 10.43 8.78
CA ALA A 174 36.56 9.95 8.44
C ALA A 174 37.52 11.09 8.09
N LYS A 175 37.09 12.05 7.26
CA LYS A 175 37.88 13.24 6.89
C LYS A 175 38.21 14.11 8.11
N ALA A 176 37.22 14.38 8.96
CA ALA A 176 37.43 15.15 10.19
C ALA A 176 38.43 14.48 11.15
N SER A 177 38.33 13.15 11.30
CA SER A 177 39.26 12.36 12.12
C SER A 177 40.69 12.39 11.57
N LEU A 178 40.84 12.34 10.24
CA LEU A 178 42.14 12.44 9.58
C LEU A 178 42.78 13.82 9.79
N ASN A 179 42.00 14.89 9.64
CA ASN A 179 42.44 16.27 9.89
C ASN A 179 42.86 16.49 11.35
N SER A 180 42.27 15.74 12.28
CA SER A 180 42.61 15.77 13.71
C SER A 180 43.76 14.83 14.10
N GLY A 181 44.41 14.17 13.13
CA GLY A 181 45.51 13.23 13.36
C GLY A 181 45.08 11.84 13.89
N LEU A 182 43.78 11.58 14.05
CA LEU A 182 43.23 10.35 14.62
C LEU A 182 43.09 9.24 13.56
N LYS A 183 44.23 8.70 13.10
CA LYS A 183 44.29 7.75 11.97
C LYS A 183 43.49 6.46 12.18
N GLU A 184 43.56 5.84 13.36
CA GLU A 184 42.84 4.58 13.62
C GLU A 184 41.30 4.78 13.68
N VAL A 185 40.85 5.94 14.16
CA VAL A 185 39.44 6.32 14.15
C VAL A 185 38.95 6.53 12.72
N ALA A 186 39.73 7.26 11.90
CA ALA A 186 39.44 7.45 10.48
C ALA A 186 39.33 6.11 9.73
N LYS A 187 40.26 5.17 9.98
CA LYS A 187 40.26 3.82 9.41
C LYS A 187 39.00 3.03 9.77
N THR A 188 38.51 3.18 10.99
CA THR A 188 37.26 2.54 11.43
C THR A 188 36.05 3.07 10.67
N TYR A 189 35.95 4.39 10.47
CA TYR A 189 34.87 4.98 9.66
C TYR A 189 34.94 4.53 8.20
N VAL A 190 36.13 4.43 7.61
CA VAL A 190 36.31 3.93 6.23
C VAL A 190 35.87 2.46 6.10
N ARG A 191 36.13 1.61 7.10
CA ARG A 191 35.66 0.21 7.10
C ARG A 191 34.13 0.14 7.13
N LYS A 192 33.48 0.86 8.04
CA LYS A 192 32.01 0.93 8.11
C LYS A 192 31.41 1.47 6.81
N LYS A 193 32.04 2.49 6.21
CA LYS A 193 31.63 3.05 4.92
C LYS A 193 31.69 2.01 3.80
N ARG A 194 32.72 1.15 3.77
CA ARG A 194 32.84 0.04 2.80
C ARG A 194 31.74 -1.01 2.99
N GLU A 195 31.35 -1.31 4.23
CA GLU A 195 30.22 -2.20 4.51
C GLU A 195 28.90 -1.62 3.99
N LEU A 196 28.69 -0.30 4.12
CA LEU A 196 27.52 0.37 3.54
C LEU A 196 27.57 0.38 2.01
N ASP A 197 28.71 0.64 1.38
CA ASP A 197 28.87 0.56 -0.09
C ASP A 197 28.44 -0.83 -0.62
N GLN A 198 28.84 -1.92 0.05
CA GLN A 198 28.43 -3.28 -0.33
C GLN A 198 26.93 -3.54 -0.17
N ARG A 199 26.29 -2.94 0.85
CA ARG A 199 24.84 -3.05 1.05
C ARG A 199 24.08 -2.27 -0.02
N ILE A 200 24.56 -1.07 -0.36
CA ILE A 200 23.99 -0.23 -1.42
C ILE A 200 24.07 -0.98 -2.75
N GLU A 201 25.21 -1.55 -3.10
CA GLU A 201 25.40 -2.31 -4.34
C GLU A 201 24.42 -3.49 -4.45
N LYS A 202 24.25 -4.26 -3.36
CA LYS A 202 23.27 -5.37 -3.32
C LYS A 202 21.82 -4.90 -3.48
N ASN A 203 21.45 -3.80 -2.80
CA ASN A 203 20.11 -3.23 -2.90
C ASN A 203 19.84 -2.64 -4.29
N ALA A 204 20.82 -1.96 -4.89
CA ALA A 204 20.71 -1.41 -6.24
C ALA A 204 20.56 -2.53 -7.30
N GLY A 205 21.29 -3.64 -7.16
CA GLY A 205 21.09 -4.81 -8.01
C GLY A 205 19.69 -5.42 -7.85
N THR A 206 19.17 -5.43 -6.63
CA THR A 206 17.79 -5.88 -6.33
C THR A 206 16.75 -4.95 -6.97
N LEU A 207 16.97 -3.64 -6.91
CA LEU A 207 16.10 -2.64 -7.53
C LEU A 207 16.05 -2.81 -9.05
N LEU A 208 17.20 -3.02 -9.69
CA LEU A 208 17.27 -3.25 -11.14
C LEU A 208 16.49 -4.50 -11.57
N ASN A 209 16.56 -5.57 -10.78
CA ASN A 209 15.83 -6.80 -11.02
C ASN A 209 14.30 -6.58 -10.90
N LEU A 210 13.85 -5.85 -9.87
CA LEU A 210 12.45 -5.49 -9.70
C LEU A 210 11.95 -4.63 -10.86
N HIS A 211 12.72 -3.63 -11.27
CA HIS A 211 12.37 -2.75 -12.38
C HIS A 211 12.18 -3.54 -13.68
N THR A 212 13.14 -4.44 -13.99
CA THR A 212 13.08 -5.31 -15.16
C THR A 212 11.84 -6.21 -15.15
N LEU A 213 11.47 -6.74 -13.98
CA LEU A 213 10.27 -7.55 -13.80
C LEU A 213 8.99 -6.73 -14.05
N ILE A 214 8.89 -5.54 -13.45
CA ILE A 214 7.75 -4.63 -13.62
C ILE A 214 7.58 -4.26 -15.10
N MET A 215 8.68 -3.94 -15.79
CA MET A 215 8.67 -3.69 -17.24
C MET A 215 8.19 -4.90 -18.03
N SER A 216 8.69 -6.10 -17.70
CA SER A 216 8.27 -7.34 -18.36
C SER A 216 6.78 -7.65 -18.18
N ILE A 217 6.20 -7.29 -17.03
CA ILE A 217 4.77 -7.40 -16.76
C ILE A 217 3.98 -6.36 -17.56
N HIS A 218 4.48 -5.14 -17.67
CA HIS A 218 3.85 -4.08 -18.45
C HIS A 218 3.84 -4.39 -19.95
N ASP A 219 4.93 -4.96 -20.47
CA ASP A 219 5.11 -5.25 -21.90
C ASP A 219 4.42 -6.56 -22.34
N ALA A 220 3.90 -7.35 -21.39
CA ALA A 220 3.13 -8.55 -21.67
C ALA A 220 1.82 -8.18 -22.38
N LYS A 221 1.55 -8.81 -23.53
CA LYS A 221 0.42 -8.49 -24.42
C LYS A 221 -0.80 -9.36 -24.13
N SER A 222 -0.67 -10.39 -23.29
CA SER A 222 -1.78 -11.24 -22.88
C SER A 222 -1.73 -11.54 -21.38
N ASN A 223 -2.89 -11.86 -20.80
CA ASN A 223 -3.00 -12.24 -19.38
C ASN A 223 -2.12 -13.46 -19.03
N ASN A 224 -1.89 -14.38 -19.97
CA ASN A 224 -1.00 -15.52 -19.76
C ASN A 224 0.47 -15.08 -19.69
N GLU A 225 0.89 -14.17 -20.57
CA GLU A 225 2.24 -13.60 -20.53
C GLU A 225 2.48 -12.78 -19.26
N VAL A 226 1.45 -12.08 -18.77
CA VAL A 226 1.47 -11.38 -17.48
C VAL A 226 1.74 -12.40 -16.36
N LEU A 227 0.93 -13.46 -16.28
CA LEU A 227 1.10 -14.52 -15.28
C LEU A 227 2.47 -15.21 -15.36
N ASP A 228 3.00 -15.44 -16.55
CA ASP A 228 4.30 -16.08 -16.72
C ASP A 228 5.47 -15.12 -16.43
N ALA A 229 5.33 -13.82 -16.69
CA ALA A 229 6.27 -12.80 -16.23
C ALA A 229 6.28 -12.74 -14.69
N TYR A 230 5.10 -12.79 -14.06
CA TYR A 230 4.97 -12.89 -12.60
C TYR A 230 5.64 -14.14 -12.02
N LYS A 231 5.37 -15.32 -12.60
CA LYS A 231 5.98 -16.58 -12.17
C LYS A 231 7.50 -16.57 -12.30
N ARG A 232 8.06 -15.88 -13.29
CA ARG A 232 9.51 -15.70 -13.42
C ARG A 232 10.06 -14.71 -12.38
N GLY A 233 9.32 -13.64 -12.12
CA GLY A 233 9.61 -12.69 -11.04
C GLY A 233 9.67 -13.34 -9.66
N ARG A 234 8.81 -14.33 -9.44
CA ARG A 234 8.78 -15.17 -8.25
C ARG A 234 10.18 -15.73 -7.96
N ASP A 235 10.80 -16.47 -8.88
CA ASP A 235 12.09 -17.12 -8.57
C ASP A 235 13.22 -16.11 -8.27
N ILE A 236 13.17 -14.92 -8.86
CA ILE A 236 14.04 -13.79 -8.54
C ILE A 236 13.78 -13.29 -7.10
N LEU A 237 12.50 -13.18 -6.71
CA LEU A 237 12.08 -12.78 -5.36
C LEU A 237 12.49 -13.76 -4.26
N LYS A 238 12.39 -15.07 -4.52
CA LYS A 238 12.88 -16.15 -3.63
C LYS A 238 14.40 -16.08 -3.41
N GLY A 239 15.14 -15.59 -4.39
CA GLY A 239 16.57 -15.30 -4.26
C GLY A 239 16.86 -14.18 -3.25
N PHE A 240 15.99 -13.18 -3.12
CA PHE A 240 16.19 -12.04 -2.21
C PHE A 240 16.19 -12.44 -0.73
N GLU A 241 15.29 -13.33 -0.31
CA GLU A 241 15.21 -13.79 1.09
C GLU A 241 16.50 -14.46 1.59
N LYS A 242 17.19 -15.19 0.70
CA LYS A 242 18.41 -15.94 1.06
C LYS A 242 19.65 -15.04 1.23
N THR A 243 19.61 -13.79 0.75
CA THR A 243 20.77 -12.88 0.76
C THR A 243 20.87 -11.98 1.99
N GLY A 244 19.99 -12.16 2.98
CA GLY A 244 20.07 -11.44 4.25
C GLY A 244 19.38 -10.07 4.27
N LEU A 245 18.42 -9.84 3.37
CA LEU A 245 17.53 -8.67 3.38
C LEU A 245 16.29 -8.90 4.24
N ASN A 246 16.48 -9.49 5.42
CA ASN A 246 15.43 -10.03 6.28
C ASN A 246 14.57 -8.97 7.00
N GLU A 247 14.59 -7.72 6.54
CA GLU A 247 13.82 -6.61 7.12
C GLU A 247 12.70 -6.13 6.19
N ILE A 248 12.68 -6.62 4.95
CA ILE A 248 11.60 -6.37 3.99
C ILE A 248 11.09 -7.75 3.61
N THR A 249 10.14 -8.28 4.41
CA THR A 249 9.51 -9.57 4.21
C THR A 249 8.72 -9.58 2.90
N VAL A 250 9.42 -9.97 1.82
CA VAL A 250 8.89 -10.34 0.51
C VAL A 250 8.25 -11.75 0.55
N ARG A 251 8.49 -12.50 1.63
CA ARG A 251 8.02 -13.87 1.88
C ARG A 251 6.51 -14.03 1.75
N ASP A 252 5.75 -13.05 2.22
CA ASP A 252 4.30 -13.18 2.33
C ASP A 252 3.57 -12.89 1.00
N THR A 253 4.29 -12.49 -0.04
CA THR A 253 3.72 -12.34 -1.40
C THR A 253 3.62 -13.66 -2.16
N MET A 254 4.17 -14.75 -1.62
CA MET A 254 4.78 -15.78 -2.46
C MET A 254 4.40 -17.23 -2.14
N ASP A 255 3.98 -17.50 -0.91
CA ASP A 255 3.52 -18.84 -0.49
C ASP A 255 2.04 -19.09 -0.84
N ASP A 256 1.25 -18.05 -1.13
CA ASP A 256 -0.21 -18.14 -1.30
C ASP A 256 -0.69 -18.48 -2.73
N MET A 257 0.18 -19.00 -3.60
CA MET A 257 -0.18 -19.37 -4.99
C MET A 257 0.01 -20.87 -5.30
N ILE A 258 0.03 -21.74 -4.28
CA ILE A 258 0.14 -23.21 -4.43
C ILE A 258 -1.11 -23.98 -3.93
N GLU A 259 -2.18 -23.31 -3.48
CA GLU A 259 -3.51 -23.94 -3.31
C GLU A 259 -4.59 -23.30 -4.19
#